data_AF-A0A6L7ERW9-F1
#
_entry.id   AF-A0A6L7ERW9-F1
#
_cell.length_a   1.000
_cell.length_b   1.000
_cell.length_c   1.000
_cell.angle_alpha   90.00
_cell.angle_beta   90.00
_cell.angle_gamma   90.00
#
_symmetry.space_group_name_H-M   'P 1'
#
loop_
_entity.id
_entity.type
_entity.pdbx_description
1 polymer ?
#
loop_
_entity_poly.entity_id
_entity_poly.type
_entity_poly.pdbx_seq_one_letter_code
_entity_poly.pdbx_strand_id
1 'polypeptide(L)'
;MGGRVGLHGTDGQVELARARGAEPVAPARARRALARLHELAPDLDVVVAPGALGADHLPDATGWRVTVLDGPEPGAETTADDTRAAVSALVAAGVDLLLFVGGDGTARDVAGAVWAVCDDCVPVLGVPAGVKMHSAVFGLTPETAALAASRHLAAPERHGTRQAEVVDRDAAGDVRLYGTVQVPALPAGVQPAKGAPAPLADDATALAAEVAAELEPGRLYLLGPGATVDQVGHALGLATTPLGVDAVCDGRLLAVDADEATLLDLLARHDRATLVLGVVGGQGFLLGRGNQQLSPAVLRALAAADPAGLAGILVLATPAKVGALPEPVLHVDLDDPELAAELAGYRRVRTAPGRSTVLRVET
;
A
#
# COMPACT_ATOMS: atom_id res chain seq x y z
N MET A 1 -9.82 -4.96 2.94
CA MET A 1 -11.20 -4.61 3.36
C MET A 1 -11.25 -3.22 4.03
N GLY A 2 -10.42 -2.89 5.03
CA GLY A 2 -10.61 -1.67 5.83
C GLY A 2 -10.30 -0.33 5.15
N GLY A 3 -9.37 -0.29 4.19
CA GLY A 3 -8.83 0.97 3.69
C GLY A 3 -9.85 1.94 3.07
N ARG A 4 -10.76 1.46 2.20
CA ARG A 4 -11.74 2.33 1.51
C ARG A 4 -12.80 2.93 2.46
N VAL A 5 -13.09 2.22 3.54
CA VAL A 5 -14.11 2.58 4.55
C VAL A 5 -13.53 3.35 5.75
N GLY A 6 -12.35 3.95 5.57
CA GLY A 6 -11.68 4.74 6.61
C GLY A 6 -11.17 3.92 7.80
N LEU A 7 -10.98 2.60 7.64
CA LEU A 7 -10.36 1.78 8.67
C LEU A 7 -8.87 1.59 8.35
N HIS A 8 -8.00 1.95 9.30
CA HIS A 8 -6.54 1.88 9.13
C HIS A 8 -5.94 0.47 9.36
N GLY A 9 -6.77 -0.56 9.22
CA GLY A 9 -6.52 -1.97 9.49
C GLY A 9 -7.85 -2.73 9.53
N THR A 10 -7.82 -4.06 9.53
CA THR A 10 -9.04 -4.88 9.70
C THR A 10 -8.95 -5.90 10.82
N ASP A 11 -7.82 -5.96 11.51
CA ASP A 11 -7.61 -6.91 12.60
C ASP A 11 -8.59 -6.59 13.73
N GLY A 12 -9.46 -7.55 14.04
CA GLY A 12 -10.56 -7.38 15.00
C GLY A 12 -11.71 -6.48 14.54
N GLN A 13 -11.71 -5.99 13.29
CA GLN A 13 -12.69 -5.03 12.77
C GLN A 13 -13.35 -5.47 11.45
N VAL A 14 -13.26 -6.75 11.08
CA VAL A 14 -13.82 -7.29 9.83
C VAL A 14 -15.34 -7.03 9.74
N GLU A 15 -16.09 -7.27 10.81
CA GLU A 15 -17.53 -7.02 10.85
C GLU A 15 -17.87 -5.53 10.68
N LEU A 16 -17.09 -4.64 11.30
CA LEU A 16 -17.26 -3.20 11.14
C LEU A 16 -16.95 -2.75 9.71
N ALA A 17 -15.89 -3.31 9.10
CA ALA A 17 -15.55 -3.04 7.71
C ALA A 17 -16.69 -3.45 6.78
N ARG A 18 -17.24 -4.65 6.97
CA ARG A 18 -18.40 -5.15 6.20
C ARG A 18 -19.64 -4.28 6.39
N ALA A 19 -19.94 -3.89 7.63
CA ALA A 19 -21.06 -2.99 7.92
C ALA A 19 -20.93 -1.62 7.23
N ARG A 20 -19.70 -1.19 6.96
CA ARG A 20 -19.39 0.03 6.18
C ARG A 20 -19.30 -0.22 4.65
N GLY A 21 -19.64 -1.42 4.17
CA GLY A 21 -19.63 -1.76 2.75
C GLY A 21 -18.25 -2.14 2.19
N ALA A 22 -17.29 -2.53 3.04
CA ALA A 22 -15.97 -2.95 2.57
C ALA A 22 -16.02 -4.25 1.75
N GLU A 23 -15.36 -4.23 0.59
CA GLU A 23 -15.15 -5.42 -0.23
C GLU A 23 -13.73 -6.01 -0.07
N PRO A 24 -13.55 -7.35 -0.21
CA PRO A 24 -12.24 -7.96 -0.26
C PRO A 24 -11.45 -7.56 -1.51
N VAL A 25 -10.32 -6.88 -1.32
CA VAL A 25 -9.40 -6.48 -2.41
C VAL A 25 -8.31 -7.51 -2.69
N ALA A 26 -8.03 -8.41 -1.74
CA ALA A 26 -6.97 -9.41 -1.86
C ALA A 26 -7.13 -10.33 -3.07
N PRO A 27 -8.34 -10.86 -3.42
CA PRO A 27 -8.51 -11.72 -4.59
C PRO A 27 -8.10 -11.06 -5.91
N ALA A 28 -8.52 -9.80 -6.12
CA ALA A 28 -8.19 -9.08 -7.35
C ALA A 28 -6.67 -8.82 -7.46
N ARG A 29 -6.02 -8.48 -6.35
CA ARG A 29 -4.56 -8.27 -6.31
C ARG A 29 -3.77 -9.57 -6.47
N ALA A 30 -4.25 -10.68 -5.92
CA ALA A 30 -3.69 -12.01 -6.14
C ALA A 30 -3.70 -12.35 -7.64
N ARG A 31 -4.84 -12.17 -8.31
CA ARG A 31 -4.97 -12.40 -9.76
C ARG A 31 -4.04 -11.52 -10.58
N ARG A 32 -3.89 -10.24 -10.24
CA ARG A 32 -2.93 -9.33 -10.91
C ARG A 32 -1.49 -9.84 -10.79
N ALA A 33 -1.05 -10.19 -9.58
CA ALA A 33 0.29 -10.73 -9.36
C ALA A 33 0.50 -12.05 -10.11
N LEU A 34 -0.45 -12.99 -10.04
CA LEU A 34 -0.35 -14.29 -10.69
C LEU A 34 -0.38 -14.18 -12.22
N ALA A 35 -1.23 -13.31 -12.79
CA ALA A 35 -1.25 -13.04 -14.22
C ALA A 35 0.10 -12.49 -14.70
N ARG A 36 0.66 -11.51 -13.99
CA ARG A 36 1.97 -10.94 -14.33
C ARG A 36 3.10 -11.96 -14.16
N LEU A 37 3.04 -12.79 -13.12
CA LEU A 37 4.01 -13.86 -12.91
C LEU A 37 3.96 -14.88 -14.04
N HIS A 38 2.76 -15.22 -14.51
CA HIS A 38 2.56 -16.15 -15.62
C HIS A 38 3.17 -15.62 -16.92
N GLU A 39 3.00 -14.33 -17.23
CA GLU A 39 3.63 -13.69 -18.39
C GLU A 39 5.17 -13.72 -18.33
N LEU A 40 5.74 -13.53 -17.13
CA LEU A 40 7.19 -13.45 -16.92
C LEU A 40 7.86 -14.82 -16.81
N ALA A 41 7.12 -15.82 -16.35
CA ALA A 41 7.59 -17.17 -16.06
C ALA A 41 6.49 -18.19 -16.42
N PRO A 42 6.31 -18.49 -17.72
CA PRO A 42 5.22 -19.34 -18.20
C PRO A 42 5.38 -20.82 -17.82
N ASP A 43 6.61 -21.25 -17.51
CA ASP A 43 6.98 -22.65 -17.23
C ASP A 43 7.29 -22.89 -15.74
N LEU A 44 6.43 -22.43 -14.83
CA LEU A 44 6.57 -22.64 -13.39
C LEU A 44 5.84 -23.88 -12.87
N ASP A 45 6.42 -24.47 -11.83
CA ASP A 45 5.76 -25.44 -10.96
C ASP A 45 5.11 -24.68 -9.81
N VAL A 46 3.80 -24.85 -9.65
CA VAL A 46 3.02 -24.10 -8.67
C VAL A 46 2.38 -25.07 -7.69
N VAL A 47 2.79 -24.98 -6.43
CA VAL A 47 2.13 -25.64 -5.31
C VAL A 47 1.24 -24.62 -4.62
N VAL A 48 -0.05 -24.93 -4.47
CA VAL A 48 -1.05 -23.95 -4.00
C VAL A 48 -2.00 -24.55 -2.98
N ALA A 49 -2.46 -23.72 -2.04
CA ALA A 49 -3.52 -24.10 -1.09
C ALA A 49 -4.90 -24.17 -1.77
N PRO A 50 -5.81 -25.05 -1.32
CA PRO A 50 -7.12 -25.22 -1.93
C PRO A 50 -8.05 -24.01 -1.75
N GLY A 51 -9.01 -23.87 -2.68
CA GLY A 51 -10.10 -22.89 -2.63
C GLY A 51 -9.63 -21.44 -2.50
N ALA A 52 -10.32 -20.68 -1.64
CA ALA A 52 -10.11 -19.24 -1.47
C ALA A 52 -8.72 -18.84 -0.94
N LEU A 53 -7.94 -19.78 -0.37
CA LEU A 53 -6.57 -19.53 0.07
C LEU A 53 -5.56 -19.40 -1.09
N GLY A 54 -5.89 -19.92 -2.28
CA GLY A 54 -4.95 -19.86 -3.40
C GLY A 54 -5.52 -20.32 -4.73
N ALA A 55 -6.04 -21.54 -4.80
CA ALA A 55 -6.43 -22.18 -6.06
C ALA A 55 -7.46 -21.38 -6.88
N ASP A 56 -8.41 -20.71 -6.22
CA ASP A 56 -9.46 -19.90 -6.88
C ASP A 56 -8.95 -18.60 -7.54
N HIS A 57 -7.67 -18.26 -7.31
CA HIS A 57 -7.04 -17.05 -7.86
C HIS A 57 -6.08 -17.35 -9.00
N LEU A 58 -5.85 -18.63 -9.33
CA LEU A 58 -5.04 -19.00 -10.48
C LEU A 58 -5.72 -18.54 -11.79
N PRO A 59 -4.94 -18.11 -12.79
CA PRO A 59 -5.47 -17.84 -14.11
C PRO A 59 -6.09 -19.10 -14.75
N ASP A 60 -7.21 -18.98 -15.47
CA ASP A 60 -7.94 -20.13 -16.06
C ASP A 60 -7.09 -20.96 -17.04
N ALA A 61 -6.09 -20.34 -17.68
CA ALA A 61 -5.21 -20.97 -18.64
C ALA A 61 -3.74 -20.69 -18.28
N THR A 62 -3.24 -21.36 -17.26
CA THR A 62 -1.80 -21.34 -16.97
C THR A 62 -1.10 -22.47 -17.72
N GLY A 63 -0.03 -22.15 -18.44
CA GLY A 63 0.97 -23.15 -18.86
C GLY A 63 1.70 -23.84 -17.68
N TRP A 64 1.40 -23.42 -16.44
CA TRP A 64 1.99 -23.94 -15.21
C TRP A 64 1.59 -25.38 -14.90
N ARG A 65 2.52 -26.12 -14.26
CA ARG A 65 2.22 -27.41 -13.65
C ARG A 65 1.73 -27.16 -12.22
N VAL A 66 0.42 -27.22 -12.01
CA VAL A 66 -0.23 -26.89 -10.73
C VAL A 66 -0.45 -28.15 -9.89
N THR A 67 -0.01 -28.10 -8.64
CA THR A 67 -0.31 -29.08 -7.59
C THR A 67 -1.09 -28.38 -6.48
N VAL A 68 -2.37 -28.74 -6.32
CA VAL A 68 -3.18 -28.27 -5.20
C VAL A 68 -2.92 -29.17 -3.99
N LEU A 69 -2.58 -28.58 -2.85
CA LEU A 69 -2.31 -29.32 -1.62
C LEU A 69 -3.59 -29.98 -1.08
N ASP A 70 -3.43 -31.18 -0.53
CA ASP A 70 -4.49 -31.86 0.20
C ASP A 70 -4.80 -31.13 1.52
N GLY A 71 -6.09 -30.92 1.80
CA GLY A 71 -6.55 -30.26 3.03
C GLY A 71 -8.05 -30.01 3.00
N PRO A 72 -8.66 -29.65 4.15
CA PRO A 72 -10.03 -29.19 4.15
C PRO A 72 -10.13 -27.94 3.26
N GLU A 73 -11.14 -27.91 2.39
CA GLU A 73 -11.46 -26.67 1.70
C GLU A 73 -11.87 -25.64 2.77
N PRO A 74 -11.16 -24.50 2.86
CA PRO A 74 -11.56 -23.45 3.77
C PRO A 74 -12.96 -22.98 3.38
N GLY A 75 -13.74 -22.56 4.37
CA GLY A 75 -15.03 -21.93 4.10
C GLY A 75 -14.88 -20.64 3.28
N ALA A 76 -16.00 -19.97 3.01
CA ALA A 76 -15.98 -18.67 2.33
C ALA A 76 -15.15 -17.59 3.06
N GLU A 77 -14.85 -17.81 4.35
CA GLU A 77 -13.96 -16.98 5.15
C GLU A 77 -12.77 -17.81 5.65
N THR A 78 -11.57 -17.32 5.38
CA THR A 78 -10.31 -17.92 5.85
C THR A 78 -9.83 -17.26 7.14
N THR A 79 -9.21 -18.04 8.00
CA THR A 79 -8.67 -17.63 9.30
C THR A 79 -7.13 -17.56 9.29
N ALA A 80 -6.56 -17.00 10.36
CA ALA A 80 -5.12 -17.04 10.58
C ALA A 80 -4.60 -18.49 10.75
N ASP A 81 -5.39 -19.39 11.33
CA ASP A 81 -5.04 -20.82 11.43
C ASP A 81 -4.99 -21.49 10.05
N ASP A 82 -5.91 -21.15 9.16
CA ASP A 82 -5.91 -21.65 7.79
C ASP A 82 -4.64 -21.19 7.03
N THR A 83 -4.23 -19.93 7.24
CA THR A 83 -2.97 -19.41 6.68
C THR A 83 -1.77 -20.18 7.23
N ARG A 84 -1.69 -20.38 8.55
CA ARG A 84 -0.58 -21.11 9.16
C ARG A 84 -0.49 -22.55 8.66
N ALA A 85 -1.62 -23.26 8.57
CA ALA A 85 -1.68 -24.62 8.08
C ALA A 85 -1.23 -24.73 6.62
N ALA A 86 -1.71 -23.83 5.76
CA ALA A 86 -1.32 -23.77 4.34
C ALA A 86 0.18 -23.50 4.19
N VAL A 87 0.73 -22.54 4.93
CA VAL A 87 2.16 -22.22 4.91
C VAL A 87 2.98 -23.42 5.34
N SER A 88 2.66 -24.08 6.46
CA SER A 88 3.40 -25.26 6.91
C SER A 88 3.39 -26.40 5.88
N ALA A 89 2.26 -26.61 5.19
CA ALA A 89 2.16 -27.61 4.12
C ALA A 89 2.98 -27.23 2.87
N LEU A 90 2.98 -25.96 2.47
CA LEU A 90 3.82 -25.45 1.37
C LEU A 90 5.31 -25.59 1.67
N VAL A 91 5.74 -25.25 2.89
CA VAL A 91 7.14 -25.42 3.31
C VAL A 91 7.53 -26.90 3.33
N ALA A 92 6.67 -27.77 3.86
CA ALA A 92 6.91 -29.22 3.86
C ALA A 92 6.97 -29.83 2.45
N ALA A 93 6.27 -29.24 1.48
CA ALA A 93 6.33 -29.61 0.07
C ALA A 93 7.64 -29.16 -0.63
N GLY A 94 8.48 -28.34 0.03
CA GLY A 94 9.79 -27.94 -0.46
C GLY A 94 9.74 -26.89 -1.56
N VAL A 95 8.83 -25.91 -1.48
CA VAL A 95 8.77 -24.80 -2.45
C VAL A 95 10.02 -23.92 -2.38
N ASP A 96 10.49 -23.46 -3.55
CA ASP A 96 11.68 -22.59 -3.66
C ASP A 96 11.40 -21.12 -3.23
N LEU A 97 10.15 -20.70 -3.28
CA LEU A 97 9.68 -19.37 -2.89
C LEU A 97 8.24 -19.46 -2.41
N LEU A 98 7.95 -18.89 -1.24
CA LEU A 98 6.59 -18.75 -0.73
C LEU A 98 6.04 -17.37 -1.10
N LEU A 99 5.03 -17.33 -1.96
CA LEU A 99 4.29 -16.13 -2.31
C LEU A 99 2.96 -16.08 -1.54
N PHE A 100 2.68 -14.99 -0.84
CA PHE A 100 1.41 -14.79 -0.13
C PHE A 100 0.78 -13.45 -0.48
N VAL A 101 -0.53 -13.29 -0.30
CA VAL A 101 -1.24 -12.02 -0.54
C VAL A 101 -1.88 -11.57 0.77
N GLY A 102 -1.54 -10.38 1.27
CA GLY A 102 -2.06 -9.99 2.58
C GLY A 102 -1.58 -8.66 3.14
N GLY A 103 -1.91 -8.47 4.43
CA GLY A 103 -1.51 -7.37 5.30
C GLY A 103 -0.29 -7.71 6.17
N ASP A 104 0.15 -6.78 7.02
CA ASP A 104 1.20 -7.04 8.03
C ASP A 104 0.81 -8.18 9.00
N GLY A 105 -0.47 -8.25 9.39
CA GLY A 105 -1.00 -9.39 10.17
C GLY A 105 -0.84 -10.74 9.45
N THR A 106 -1.09 -10.79 8.14
CA THR A 106 -0.83 -11.99 7.33
C THR A 106 0.66 -12.30 7.25
N ALA A 107 1.52 -11.28 7.09
CA ALA A 107 2.97 -11.49 7.10
C ALA A 107 3.44 -12.09 8.43
N ARG A 108 2.88 -11.65 9.56
CA ARG A 108 3.15 -12.23 10.88
C ARG A 108 2.74 -13.70 10.94
N ASP A 109 1.54 -14.04 10.46
CA ASP A 109 1.06 -15.42 10.48
C ASP A 109 1.93 -16.33 9.59
N VAL A 110 2.30 -15.86 8.38
CA VAL A 110 3.21 -16.56 7.46
C VAL A 110 4.58 -16.76 8.10
N ALA A 111 5.17 -15.71 8.66
CA ALA A 111 6.47 -15.78 9.30
C ALA A 111 6.48 -16.76 10.48
N GLY A 112 5.47 -16.68 11.34
CA GLY A 112 5.28 -17.62 12.46
C GLY A 112 5.21 -19.08 12.01
N ALA A 113 4.48 -19.36 10.92
CA ALA A 113 4.37 -20.71 10.38
C ALA A 113 5.66 -21.21 9.72
N VAL A 114 6.42 -20.34 9.06
CA VAL A 114 7.75 -20.69 8.52
C VAL A 114 8.70 -21.06 9.66
N TRP A 115 8.80 -20.23 10.70
CA TRP A 115 9.67 -20.47 11.87
C TRP A 115 9.31 -21.75 12.63
N ALA A 116 8.04 -22.14 12.63
CA ALA A 116 7.59 -23.37 13.28
C ALA A 116 8.09 -24.64 12.57
N VAL A 117 8.42 -24.54 11.28
CA VAL A 117 8.86 -25.68 10.46
C VAL A 117 10.38 -25.72 10.32
N CYS A 118 11.02 -24.56 10.12
CA CYS A 118 12.45 -24.47 9.88
C CYS A 118 13.00 -23.07 10.23
N ASP A 119 14.30 -23.02 10.53
CA ASP A 119 15.05 -21.76 10.51
C ASP A 119 15.57 -21.49 9.08
N ASP A 120 15.26 -20.32 8.53
CA ASP A 120 15.83 -19.77 7.27
C ASP A 120 15.70 -20.64 5.99
N CYS A 121 14.73 -21.56 5.90
CA CYS A 121 14.72 -22.52 4.78
C CYS A 121 14.06 -22.04 3.49
N VAL A 122 13.08 -21.12 3.54
CA VAL A 122 12.33 -20.68 2.36
C VAL A 122 12.22 -19.15 2.30
N PRO A 123 12.58 -18.52 1.16
CA PRO A 123 12.32 -17.12 0.94
C PRO A 123 10.82 -16.85 0.88
N VAL A 124 10.38 -15.75 1.49
CA VAL A 124 8.99 -15.31 1.53
C VAL A 124 8.87 -14.01 0.75
N LEU A 125 7.79 -13.87 -0.02
CA LEU A 125 7.46 -12.62 -0.71
C LEU A 125 5.96 -12.33 -0.59
N GLY A 126 5.65 -11.12 -0.14
CA GLY A 126 4.27 -10.65 0.01
C GLY A 126 3.79 -9.85 -1.20
N VAL A 127 2.62 -10.19 -1.71
CA VAL A 127 1.80 -9.35 -2.58
C VAL A 127 0.96 -8.43 -1.69
N PRO A 128 1.11 -7.11 -1.80
CA PRO A 128 0.44 -6.18 -0.89
C PRO A 128 -1.07 -6.16 -1.14
N ALA A 129 -1.89 -6.50 -0.13
CA ALA A 129 -3.35 -6.52 -0.25
C ALA A 129 -4.05 -5.23 0.23
N GLY A 130 -3.30 -4.17 0.56
CA GLY A 130 -3.84 -2.88 1.03
C GLY A 130 -3.12 -2.35 2.27
N VAL A 131 -3.74 -1.39 2.97
CA VAL A 131 -3.25 -0.65 4.17
C VAL A 131 -1.76 -0.20 4.15
N LYS A 132 -1.27 0.42 5.24
CA LYS A 132 0.13 0.84 5.37
C LYS A 132 0.94 -0.41 5.76
N MET A 133 1.54 -1.06 4.77
CA MET A 133 2.41 -2.22 4.98
C MET A 133 3.76 -1.73 5.50
N HIS A 134 4.09 -2.09 6.73
CA HIS A 134 5.33 -1.69 7.38
C HIS A 134 6.41 -2.77 7.23
N SER A 135 6.03 -4.04 7.10
CA SER A 135 6.97 -5.14 6.94
C SER A 135 7.76 -5.00 5.64
N ALA A 136 9.05 -5.34 5.68
CA ALA A 136 9.96 -5.22 4.54
C ALA A 136 9.94 -6.46 3.62
N VAL A 137 8.81 -7.19 3.60
CA VAL A 137 8.61 -8.47 2.89
C VAL A 137 7.74 -8.35 1.65
N PHE A 138 7.13 -7.18 1.42
CA PHE A 138 6.17 -6.98 0.35
C PHE A 138 6.81 -6.45 -0.93
N GLY A 139 6.25 -6.78 -2.07
CA GLY A 139 6.47 -5.99 -3.28
C GLY A 139 5.84 -4.60 -3.17
N LEU A 140 6.29 -3.68 -4.03
CA LEU A 140 5.75 -2.32 -4.09
C LEU A 140 4.29 -2.31 -4.60
N THR A 141 4.00 -3.18 -5.54
CA THR A 141 2.72 -3.44 -6.19
C THR A 141 2.60 -4.95 -6.48
N PRO A 142 1.39 -5.47 -6.80
CA PRO A 142 1.25 -6.84 -7.25
C PRO A 142 2.19 -7.23 -8.40
N GLU A 143 2.37 -6.34 -9.37
CA GLU A 143 3.21 -6.55 -10.55
C GLU A 143 4.70 -6.58 -10.21
N THR A 144 5.15 -5.70 -9.29
CA THR A 144 6.54 -5.73 -8.82
C THR A 144 6.85 -6.95 -7.96
N ALA A 145 5.88 -7.44 -7.17
CA ALA A 145 6.02 -8.70 -6.43
C ALA A 145 6.17 -9.88 -7.42
N ALA A 146 5.37 -9.92 -8.47
CA ALA A 146 5.51 -10.92 -9.53
C ALA A 146 6.86 -10.85 -10.25
N LEU A 147 7.35 -9.63 -10.55
CA LEU A 147 8.69 -9.43 -11.13
C LEU A 147 9.81 -9.87 -10.19
N ALA A 148 9.65 -9.63 -8.89
CA ALA A 148 10.62 -10.05 -7.89
C ALA A 148 10.64 -11.58 -7.76
N ALA A 149 9.47 -12.22 -7.72
CA ALA A 149 9.34 -13.67 -7.72
C ALA A 149 9.99 -14.30 -8.95
N SER A 150 9.66 -13.82 -10.16
CA SER A 150 10.18 -14.41 -11.40
C SER A 150 11.71 -14.30 -11.50
N ARG A 151 12.28 -13.15 -11.13
CA ARG A 151 13.74 -12.94 -11.13
C ARG A 151 14.46 -13.83 -10.13
N HIS A 152 13.89 -13.99 -8.93
CA HIS A 152 14.45 -14.86 -7.92
C HIS A 152 14.44 -16.33 -8.38
N LEU A 153 13.29 -16.82 -8.85
CA LEU A 153 13.14 -18.21 -9.31
C LEU A 153 14.01 -18.52 -10.53
N ALA A 154 14.19 -17.57 -11.45
CA ALA A 154 15.02 -17.76 -12.63
C ALA A 154 16.54 -17.83 -12.35
N ALA A 155 17.00 -17.19 -11.27
CA ALA A 155 18.42 -17.12 -10.92
C ALA A 155 18.64 -16.89 -9.42
N PRO A 156 18.32 -17.89 -8.56
CA PRO A 156 18.34 -17.71 -7.10
C PRO A 156 19.74 -17.34 -6.59
N GLU A 157 20.79 -17.97 -7.13
CA GLU A 157 22.19 -17.70 -6.78
C GLU A 157 22.67 -16.29 -7.16
N ARG A 158 22.09 -15.70 -8.21
CA ARG A 158 22.47 -14.35 -8.68
C ARG A 158 21.91 -13.26 -7.77
N HIS A 159 20.71 -13.49 -7.27
CA HIS A 159 19.93 -12.48 -6.56
C HIS A 159 19.99 -12.64 -5.06
N GLY A 160 20.33 -13.83 -4.56
CA GLY A 160 20.44 -14.13 -3.14
C GLY A 160 19.17 -13.79 -2.36
N THR A 161 19.31 -13.86 -1.05
CA THR A 161 18.26 -13.50 -0.10
C THR A 161 18.82 -12.53 0.93
N ARG A 162 17.92 -11.81 1.59
CA ARG A 162 18.26 -10.98 2.75
C ARG A 162 17.24 -11.20 3.85
N GLN A 163 17.67 -10.99 5.09
CA GLN A 163 16.73 -10.87 6.20
C GLN A 163 15.89 -9.59 6.04
N ALA A 164 14.60 -9.73 6.25
CA ALA A 164 13.63 -8.63 6.23
C ALA A 164 12.77 -8.66 7.49
N GLU A 165 12.53 -7.48 8.04
CA GLU A 165 11.72 -7.30 9.23
C GLU A 165 10.23 -7.56 8.92
N VAL A 166 9.63 -8.39 9.75
CA VAL A 166 8.18 -8.57 9.83
C VAL A 166 7.71 -7.78 11.04
N VAL A 167 6.89 -6.77 10.78
CA VAL A 167 6.37 -5.88 11.80
C VAL A 167 4.86 -5.83 11.68
N ASP A 168 4.18 -5.71 12.82
CA ASP A 168 2.73 -5.58 12.84
C ASP A 168 2.33 -4.65 14.00
N ARG A 169 1.08 -4.20 14.02
CA ARG A 169 0.57 -3.36 15.11
C ARG A 169 0.15 -4.23 16.29
N ASP A 170 0.44 -3.79 17.49
CA ASP A 170 -0.16 -4.36 18.69
C ASP A 170 -1.58 -3.80 18.94
N ALA A 171 -2.24 -4.27 19.99
CA ALA A 171 -3.59 -3.83 20.36
C ALA A 171 -3.67 -2.32 20.72
N ALA A 172 -2.55 -1.67 21.04
CA ALA A 172 -2.48 -0.23 21.27
C ALA A 172 -2.24 0.57 19.97
N GLY A 173 -1.99 -0.11 18.85
CA GLY A 173 -1.74 0.49 17.55
C GLY A 173 -0.26 0.76 17.27
N ASP A 174 0.64 0.38 18.18
CA ASP A 174 2.09 0.60 18.06
C ASP A 174 2.71 -0.43 17.12
N VAL A 175 3.59 0.02 16.22
CA VAL A 175 4.32 -0.87 15.30
C VAL A 175 5.42 -1.58 16.07
N ARG A 176 5.40 -2.92 16.10
CA ARG A 176 6.40 -3.74 16.78
C ARG A 176 7.07 -4.71 15.81
N LEU A 177 8.36 -4.95 16.03
CA LEU A 177 9.10 -6.03 15.39
C LEU A 177 8.64 -7.38 15.94
N TYR A 178 8.22 -8.27 15.06
CA TYR A 178 7.84 -9.65 15.42
C TYR A 178 8.97 -10.63 15.13
N GLY A 179 9.78 -10.35 14.11
CA GLY A 179 10.93 -11.18 13.75
C GLY A 179 11.43 -10.84 12.36
N THR A 180 12.23 -11.74 11.79
CA THR A 180 12.74 -11.61 10.43
C THR A 180 12.49 -12.87 9.62
N VAL A 181 12.32 -12.68 8.31
CA VAL A 181 12.26 -13.79 7.34
C VAL A 181 13.20 -13.50 6.18
N GLN A 182 13.63 -14.56 5.49
CA GLN A 182 14.36 -14.42 4.23
C GLN A 182 13.43 -13.91 3.14
N VAL A 183 13.89 -12.92 2.38
CA VAL A 183 13.18 -12.42 1.19
C VAL A 183 14.16 -12.29 0.02
N PRO A 184 13.70 -12.33 -1.23
CA PRO A 184 14.56 -12.05 -2.38
C PRO A 184 15.28 -10.70 -2.24
N ALA A 185 16.61 -10.66 -2.38
CA ALA A 185 17.39 -9.43 -2.26
C ALA A 185 17.41 -8.63 -3.57
N LEU A 186 16.22 -8.21 -4.02
CA LEU A 186 16.01 -7.45 -5.25
C LEU A 186 15.79 -5.96 -4.95
N PRO A 187 16.71 -5.05 -5.36
CA PRO A 187 16.57 -3.62 -5.10
C PRO A 187 15.30 -3.00 -5.71
N ALA A 188 14.88 -3.46 -6.89
CA ALA A 188 13.79 -2.88 -7.68
C ALA A 188 12.49 -3.71 -7.61
N GLY A 189 12.09 -4.17 -6.42
CA GLY A 189 10.87 -4.99 -6.33
C GLY A 189 10.39 -5.37 -4.94
N VAL A 190 11.19 -5.18 -3.89
CA VAL A 190 10.77 -5.39 -2.50
C VAL A 190 10.81 -4.05 -1.77
N GLN A 191 9.70 -3.68 -1.12
CA GLN A 191 9.59 -2.43 -0.41
C GLN A 191 10.57 -2.38 0.77
N PRO A 192 11.22 -1.22 1.02
CA PRO A 192 11.97 -1.01 2.26
C PRO A 192 11.00 -0.90 3.45
N ALA A 193 11.50 -1.18 4.65
CA ALA A 193 10.78 -0.88 5.89
C ALA A 193 10.40 0.60 5.93
N LYS A 194 9.23 0.93 6.49
CA LYS A 194 8.87 2.32 6.71
C LYS A 194 9.88 2.93 7.69
N GLY A 195 10.51 4.03 7.29
CA GLY A 195 11.40 4.77 8.19
C GLY A 195 10.66 5.23 9.45
N ALA A 196 11.34 5.22 10.59
CA ALA A 196 10.81 5.81 11.81
C ALA A 196 10.35 7.26 11.55
N PRO A 197 9.29 7.74 12.23
CA PRO A 197 8.90 9.14 12.12
C PRO A 197 10.10 10.03 12.44
N ALA A 198 10.59 10.76 11.46
CA ALA A 198 11.58 11.80 11.71
C ALA A 198 10.91 12.90 12.56
N PRO A 199 11.65 13.55 13.49
CA PRO A 199 11.15 14.73 14.19
C PRO A 199 10.58 15.74 13.18
N LEU A 200 9.49 16.41 13.56
CA LEU A 200 8.94 17.52 12.79
C LEU A 200 10.05 18.56 12.59
N ALA A 201 10.50 18.70 11.35
CA ALA A 201 11.47 19.72 10.98
C ALA A 201 10.77 21.07 10.85
N ASP A 202 11.44 22.17 11.21
CA ASP A 202 10.94 23.54 11.05
C ASP A 202 10.45 23.81 9.61
N ASP A 203 11.13 23.20 8.62
CA ASP A 203 10.75 23.24 7.22
C ASP A 203 9.32 22.73 6.94
N ALA A 204 8.86 21.70 7.67
CA ALA A 204 7.52 21.14 7.49
C ALA A 204 6.44 22.12 7.95
N THR A 205 6.64 22.74 9.12
CA THR A 205 5.73 23.72 9.69
C THR A 205 5.68 24.99 8.83
N ALA A 206 6.84 25.47 8.38
CA ALA A 206 6.91 26.65 7.52
C ALA A 206 6.27 26.39 6.15
N LEU A 207 6.52 25.23 5.53
CA LEU A 207 5.87 24.82 4.28
C LEU A 207 4.35 24.74 4.46
N ALA A 208 3.88 24.15 5.56
CA ALA A 208 2.46 24.03 5.84
C ALA A 208 1.77 25.39 6.00
N ALA A 209 2.42 26.35 6.66
CA ALA A 209 1.93 27.72 6.78
C ALA A 209 1.84 28.44 5.42
N GLU A 210 2.85 28.25 4.56
CA GLU A 210 2.82 28.79 3.18
C GLU A 210 1.66 28.18 2.38
N VAL A 211 1.49 26.86 2.43
CA VAL A 211 0.37 26.17 1.78
C VAL A 211 -0.96 26.68 2.32
N ALA A 212 -1.13 26.77 3.64
CA ALA A 212 -2.34 27.27 4.29
C ALA A 212 -2.73 28.68 3.82
N ALA A 213 -1.74 29.57 3.65
CA ALA A 213 -1.95 30.93 3.17
C ALA A 213 -2.32 31.03 1.68
N GLU A 214 -2.03 29.98 0.90
CA GLU A 214 -2.34 29.90 -0.54
C GLU A 214 -3.71 29.26 -0.83
N LEU A 215 -4.44 28.77 0.19
CA LEU A 215 -5.76 28.19 -0.01
C LEU A 215 -6.74 29.23 -0.58
N GLU A 216 -7.39 28.86 -1.67
CA GLU A 216 -8.36 29.69 -2.38
C GLU A 216 -9.75 29.60 -1.72
N PRO A 217 -10.45 30.74 -1.53
CA PRO A 217 -11.84 30.73 -1.11
C PRO A 217 -12.75 29.95 -2.08
N GLY A 218 -13.71 29.21 -1.55
CA GLY A 218 -14.70 28.41 -2.27
C GLY A 218 -14.17 27.11 -2.89
N ARG A 219 -12.87 26.80 -2.72
CA ARG A 219 -12.27 25.56 -3.22
C ARG A 219 -12.24 24.49 -2.13
N LEU A 220 -12.64 23.27 -2.51
CA LEU A 220 -12.53 22.09 -1.66
C LEU A 220 -11.07 21.60 -1.62
N TYR A 221 -10.50 21.44 -0.43
CA TYR A 221 -9.19 20.84 -0.21
C TYR A 221 -9.36 19.50 0.48
N LEU A 222 -8.90 18.43 -0.18
CA LEU A 222 -8.77 17.11 0.42
C LEU A 222 -7.36 16.98 0.98
N LEU A 223 -7.23 16.99 2.30
CA LEU A 223 -5.97 16.86 3.01
C LEU A 223 -5.71 15.38 3.27
N GLY A 224 -4.81 14.78 2.48
CA GLY A 224 -4.42 13.38 2.64
C GLY A 224 -3.61 13.10 3.91
N PRO A 225 -3.37 11.82 4.22
CA PRO A 225 -2.76 11.44 5.48
C PRO A 225 -1.26 11.79 5.55
N GLY A 226 -0.79 11.97 6.78
CA GLY A 226 0.61 12.10 7.13
C GLY A 226 0.96 13.41 7.82
N ALA A 227 1.97 13.37 8.69
CA ALA A 227 2.34 14.48 9.56
C ALA A 227 2.59 15.81 8.84
N THR A 228 3.11 15.78 7.60
CA THR A 228 3.37 17.03 6.84
C THR A 228 2.08 17.71 6.39
N VAL A 229 1.08 16.93 5.96
CA VAL A 229 -0.22 17.47 5.54
C VAL A 229 -1.05 17.86 6.75
N ASP A 230 -0.96 17.10 7.84
CA ASP A 230 -1.61 17.44 9.11
C ASP A 230 -1.17 18.81 9.66
N GLN A 231 0.10 19.22 9.43
CA GLN A 231 0.55 20.58 9.77
C GLN A 231 -0.19 21.67 8.97
N VAL A 232 -0.70 21.38 7.76
CA VAL A 232 -1.51 22.34 6.98
C VAL A 232 -2.83 22.59 7.71
N GLY A 233 -3.47 21.54 8.23
CA GLY A 233 -4.65 21.66 9.09
C GLY A 233 -4.39 22.48 10.35
N HIS A 234 -3.28 22.22 11.03
CA HIS A 234 -2.86 23.00 12.21
C HIS A 234 -2.62 24.47 11.88
N ALA A 235 -1.98 24.78 10.75
CA ALA A 235 -1.76 26.16 10.30
C ALA A 235 -3.07 26.90 9.98
N LEU A 236 -4.12 26.18 9.60
CA LEU A 236 -5.48 26.70 9.42
C LEU A 236 -6.27 26.81 10.74
N GLY A 237 -5.70 26.38 11.87
CA GLY A 237 -6.39 26.31 13.16
C GLY A 237 -7.44 25.20 13.25
N LEU A 238 -7.30 24.15 12.43
CA LEU A 238 -8.23 23.03 12.34
C LEU A 238 -7.68 21.77 13.02
N ALA A 239 -8.58 20.99 13.63
CA ALA A 239 -8.26 19.71 14.24
C ALA A 239 -8.35 18.57 13.20
N THR A 240 -7.31 18.46 12.37
CA THR A 240 -7.15 17.40 11.36
C THR A 240 -6.60 16.09 11.95
N THR A 241 -6.55 15.05 11.12
CA THR A 241 -6.05 13.71 11.49
C THR A 241 -4.84 13.33 10.64
N PRO A 242 -3.79 12.73 11.24
CA PRO A 242 -2.60 12.31 10.50
C PRO A 242 -2.78 10.99 9.74
N LEU A 243 -3.88 10.26 9.96
CA LEU A 243 -4.10 8.93 9.40
C LEU A 243 -5.18 8.91 8.30
N GLY A 244 -6.09 9.88 8.31
CA GLY A 244 -7.24 9.95 7.42
C GLY A 244 -7.07 10.92 6.25
N VAL A 245 -8.18 11.09 5.52
CA VAL A 245 -8.34 12.17 4.54
C VAL A 245 -9.35 13.15 5.09
N ASP A 246 -8.92 14.37 5.40
CA ASP A 246 -9.84 15.41 5.87
C ASP A 246 -10.27 16.32 4.73
N ALA A 247 -11.47 16.89 4.82
CA ALA A 247 -12.00 17.80 3.81
C ALA A 247 -12.16 19.20 4.39
N VAL A 248 -11.57 20.20 3.74
CA VAL A 248 -11.55 21.59 4.18
C VAL A 248 -12.05 22.51 3.06
N CYS A 249 -12.88 23.49 3.39
CA CYS A 249 -13.29 24.57 2.49
C CYS A 249 -13.50 25.84 3.31
N ASP A 250 -13.05 27.00 2.81
CA ASP A 250 -13.21 28.31 3.47
C ASP A 250 -12.76 28.33 4.94
N GLY A 251 -11.64 27.68 5.25
CA GLY A 251 -11.10 27.59 6.60
C GLY A 251 -11.98 26.78 7.57
N ARG A 252 -12.88 25.94 7.05
CA ARG A 252 -13.76 25.08 7.84
C ARG A 252 -13.56 23.62 7.47
N LEU A 253 -13.59 22.78 8.49
CA LEU A 253 -13.54 21.33 8.36
C LEU A 253 -14.94 20.82 7.99
N LEU A 254 -15.06 20.25 6.79
CA LEU A 254 -16.31 19.68 6.26
C LEU A 254 -16.45 18.19 6.60
N ALA A 255 -15.33 17.48 6.65
CA ALA A 255 -15.27 16.09 7.09
C ALA A 255 -13.90 15.80 7.71
N VAL A 256 -13.89 14.86 8.66
CA VAL A 256 -12.69 14.37 9.34
C VAL A 256 -12.59 12.87 9.08
N ASP A 257 -11.42 12.40 8.67
CA ASP A 257 -11.16 11.01 8.31
C ASP A 257 -12.26 10.44 7.39
N ALA A 258 -12.50 11.16 6.30
CA ALA A 258 -13.56 10.88 5.35
C ALA A 258 -13.31 9.54 4.63
N ASP A 259 -14.34 8.71 4.55
CA ASP A 259 -14.37 7.51 3.72
C ASP A 259 -14.62 7.86 2.24
N GLU A 260 -14.49 6.85 1.37
CA GLU A 260 -14.71 7.00 -0.08
C GLU A 260 -16.06 7.67 -0.41
N ALA A 261 -17.14 7.23 0.24
CA ALA A 261 -18.49 7.74 -0.03
C ALA A 261 -18.61 9.23 0.32
N THR A 262 -18.07 9.63 1.48
CA THR A 262 -18.04 11.02 1.94
C THR A 262 -17.22 11.89 0.99
N LEU A 263 -16.06 11.41 0.53
CA LEU A 263 -15.21 12.12 -0.43
C LEU A 263 -15.92 12.33 -1.77
N LEU A 264 -16.59 11.31 -2.30
CA LEU A 264 -17.36 11.40 -3.54
C LEU A 264 -18.53 12.38 -3.43
N ASP A 265 -19.27 12.35 -2.32
CA ASP A 265 -20.38 13.28 -2.08
C ASP A 265 -19.89 14.75 -1.96
N LEU A 266 -18.75 14.97 -1.30
CA LEU A 266 -18.14 16.30 -1.24
C LEU A 266 -17.69 16.78 -2.62
N LEU A 267 -17.04 15.92 -3.41
CA LEU A 267 -16.60 16.24 -4.77
C LEU A 267 -17.78 16.51 -5.71
N ALA A 268 -18.92 15.85 -5.51
CA ALA A 268 -20.14 16.12 -6.28
C ALA A 268 -20.78 17.48 -5.95
N ARG A 269 -20.51 18.04 -4.76
CA ARG A 269 -21.08 19.31 -4.28
C ARG A 269 -20.19 20.52 -4.51
N HIS A 270 -18.96 20.33 -5.00
CA HIS A 270 -17.99 21.42 -5.19
C HIS A 270 -17.41 21.38 -6.60
N ASP A 271 -17.48 22.51 -7.30
CA ASP A 271 -17.02 22.65 -8.69
C ASP A 271 -15.49 22.75 -8.81
N ARG A 272 -14.78 22.93 -7.69
CA ARG A 272 -13.31 23.07 -7.64
C ARG A 272 -12.76 22.30 -6.45
N ALA A 273 -11.85 21.36 -6.72
CA ALA A 273 -11.21 20.58 -5.68
C ALA A 273 -9.70 20.43 -5.90
N THR A 274 -8.94 20.36 -4.81
CA THR A 274 -7.50 20.09 -4.83
C THR A 274 -7.17 19.05 -3.77
N LEU A 275 -6.45 18.02 -4.17
CA LEU A 275 -5.91 17.02 -3.27
C LEU A 275 -4.49 17.41 -2.84
N VAL A 276 -4.25 17.44 -1.53
CA VAL A 276 -2.95 17.70 -0.92
C VAL A 276 -2.41 16.39 -0.34
N LEU A 277 -1.27 15.92 -0.83
CA LEU A 277 -0.67 14.65 -0.42
C LEU A 277 0.71 14.84 0.18
N GLY A 278 0.99 14.04 1.20
CA GLY A 278 2.34 13.77 1.66
C GLY A 278 2.96 12.60 0.91
N VAL A 279 4.28 12.44 1.06
CA VAL A 279 5.00 11.22 0.63
C VAL A 279 5.21 10.30 1.84
N VAL A 280 5.00 9.00 1.66
CA VAL A 280 5.32 7.98 2.68
C VAL A 280 6.84 7.90 2.84
N GLY A 281 7.33 8.28 4.03
CA GLY A 281 8.77 8.37 4.32
C GLY A 281 9.49 7.03 4.19
N GLY A 282 10.66 7.04 3.55
CA GLY A 282 11.49 5.86 3.29
C GLY A 282 10.98 4.93 2.18
N GLN A 283 9.72 5.06 1.77
CA GLN A 283 9.10 4.18 0.78
C GLN A 283 8.69 4.88 -0.51
N GLY A 284 8.44 6.19 -0.50
CA GLY A 284 8.14 6.97 -1.70
C GLY A 284 6.70 6.88 -2.21
N PHE A 285 5.80 6.17 -1.54
CA PHE A 285 4.40 6.10 -2.00
C PHE A 285 3.69 7.46 -1.90
N LEU A 286 2.99 7.79 -2.98
CA LEU A 286 2.09 8.94 -3.10
C LEU A 286 0.63 8.50 -2.91
N LEU A 287 0.22 7.41 -3.59
CA LEU A 287 -1.15 6.88 -3.59
C LEU A 287 -1.14 5.36 -3.43
N GLY A 288 -2.22 4.82 -2.88
CA GLY A 288 -2.44 3.38 -2.72
C GLY A 288 -1.97 2.80 -1.39
N ARG A 289 -1.06 3.49 -0.69
CA ARG A 289 -0.52 3.06 0.61
C ARG A 289 -0.95 3.97 1.74
N GLY A 290 -1.99 3.53 2.43
CA GLY A 290 -2.47 4.19 3.64
C GLY A 290 -3.34 5.40 3.42
N ASN A 291 -3.84 5.56 2.20
CA ASN A 291 -4.81 6.55 1.76
C ASN A 291 -5.83 5.92 0.80
N GLN A 292 -6.26 4.69 1.10
CA GLN A 292 -7.15 3.92 0.23
C GLN A 292 -8.55 4.52 0.05
N GLN A 293 -8.93 5.49 0.89
CA GLN A 293 -10.13 6.32 0.69
C GLN A 293 -10.04 7.11 -0.62
N LEU A 294 -8.82 7.41 -1.11
CA LEU A 294 -8.55 8.03 -2.41
C LEU A 294 -8.60 6.96 -3.52
N SER A 295 -9.77 6.36 -3.69
CA SER A 295 -10.01 5.31 -4.66
C SER A 295 -9.93 5.81 -6.11
N PRO A 296 -9.89 4.91 -7.11
CA PRO A 296 -9.99 5.32 -8.51
C PRO A 296 -11.22 6.19 -8.82
N ALA A 297 -12.35 5.94 -8.15
CA ALA A 297 -13.55 6.77 -8.32
C ALA A 297 -13.34 8.18 -7.77
N VAL A 298 -12.76 8.32 -6.58
CA VAL A 298 -12.46 9.62 -5.96
C VAL A 298 -11.46 10.41 -6.81
N LEU A 299 -10.41 9.75 -7.30
CA LEU A 299 -9.40 10.40 -8.15
C LEU A 299 -9.97 10.86 -9.48
N ARG A 300 -10.85 10.09 -10.13
CA ARG A 300 -11.54 10.53 -11.35
C ARG A 300 -12.49 11.69 -11.08
N ALA A 301 -13.24 11.67 -9.98
CA ALA A 301 -14.11 12.78 -9.59
C ALA A 301 -13.29 14.05 -9.29
N LEU A 302 -12.16 13.91 -8.61
CA LEU A 302 -11.20 15.00 -8.38
C LEU A 302 -10.66 15.55 -9.72
N ALA A 303 -10.30 14.68 -10.65
CA ALA A 303 -9.80 15.10 -11.97
C ALA A 303 -10.86 15.85 -12.79
N ALA A 304 -12.13 15.49 -12.63
CA ALA A 304 -13.25 16.19 -13.27
C ALA A 304 -13.56 17.55 -12.61
N ALA A 305 -13.29 17.69 -11.32
CA ALA A 305 -13.54 18.91 -10.55
C ALA A 305 -12.47 20.00 -10.73
N ASP A 306 -11.39 19.76 -11.47
CA ASP A 306 -10.39 20.81 -11.75
C ASP A 306 -9.83 20.68 -13.17
N PRO A 307 -9.72 21.77 -13.96
CA PRO A 307 -9.11 21.73 -15.29
C PRO A 307 -7.66 21.22 -15.30
N ALA A 308 -6.92 21.35 -14.20
CA ALA A 308 -5.57 20.77 -14.06
C ALA A 308 -5.59 19.25 -13.91
N GLY A 309 -6.76 18.63 -13.70
CA GLY A 309 -6.93 17.21 -13.48
C GLY A 309 -6.04 16.68 -12.35
N LEU A 310 -5.50 15.48 -12.54
CA LEU A 310 -4.57 14.86 -11.59
C LEU A 310 -3.19 15.52 -11.55
N ALA A 311 -2.85 16.39 -12.51
CA ALA A 311 -1.63 17.19 -12.44
C ALA A 311 -1.73 18.31 -11.39
N GLY A 312 -2.96 18.64 -10.95
CA GLY A 312 -3.24 19.61 -9.88
C GLY A 312 -3.06 19.06 -8.46
N ILE A 313 -2.66 17.79 -8.28
CA ILE A 313 -2.37 17.23 -6.96
C ILE A 313 -1.15 17.95 -6.36
N LEU A 314 -1.33 18.54 -5.17
CA LEU A 314 -0.29 19.23 -4.44
C LEU A 314 0.51 18.24 -3.59
N VAL A 315 1.77 17.98 -3.95
CA VAL A 315 2.63 17.04 -3.24
C VAL A 315 3.59 17.77 -2.30
N LEU A 316 3.57 17.38 -1.01
CA LEU A 316 4.39 17.94 0.06
C LEU A 316 5.34 16.88 0.62
N ALA A 317 6.64 17.18 0.65
CA ALA A 317 7.62 16.33 1.33
C ALA A 317 8.83 17.15 1.77
N THR A 318 9.22 17.07 3.03
CA THR A 318 10.43 17.75 3.52
C THR A 318 11.69 17.28 2.77
N PRO A 319 12.77 18.08 2.73
CA PRO A 319 14.01 17.67 2.08
C PRO A 319 14.57 16.36 2.67
N ALA A 320 14.41 16.16 3.98
CA ALA A 320 14.77 14.93 4.67
C ALA A 320 13.98 13.71 4.16
N LYS A 321 12.66 13.85 3.93
CA LYS A 321 11.84 12.74 3.38
C LYS A 321 12.23 12.38 1.96
N VAL A 322 12.52 13.39 1.13
CA VAL A 322 13.00 13.18 -0.24
C VAL A 322 14.38 12.52 -0.26
N GLY A 323 15.31 12.99 0.58
CA GLY A 323 16.66 12.43 0.67
C GLY A 323 16.74 11.03 1.28
N ALA A 324 15.71 10.61 2.02
CA ALA A 324 15.60 9.27 2.60
C ALA A 324 14.98 8.23 1.63
N LEU A 325 14.55 8.64 0.44
CA LEU A 325 14.05 7.70 -0.56
C LEU A 325 15.23 6.88 -1.13
N PRO A 326 15.10 5.55 -1.25
CA PRO A 326 16.15 4.73 -1.86
C PRO A 326 16.48 5.16 -3.29
N GLU A 327 15.45 5.58 -4.02
CA GLU A 327 15.51 6.17 -5.35
C GLU A 327 14.68 7.46 -5.37
N PRO A 328 15.03 8.48 -6.18
CA PRO A 328 14.30 9.74 -6.26
C PRO A 328 13.00 9.62 -7.08
N VAL A 329 12.18 8.64 -6.72
CA VAL A 329 10.93 8.27 -7.40
C VAL A 329 9.78 8.21 -6.38
N LEU A 330 8.57 8.43 -6.89
CA LEU A 330 7.33 8.30 -6.15
C LEU A 330 6.57 7.10 -6.69
N HIS A 331 5.87 6.37 -5.82
CA HIS A 331 5.14 5.17 -6.22
C HIS A 331 3.62 5.36 -6.08
N VAL A 332 2.88 4.76 -7.01
CA VAL A 332 1.42 4.73 -7.02
C VAL A 332 0.96 3.27 -7.08
N ASP A 333 0.19 2.83 -6.09
CA ASP A 333 -0.35 1.46 -6.01
C ASP A 333 -1.89 1.49 -6.06
N LEU A 334 -2.45 1.73 -7.25
CA LEU A 334 -3.90 1.79 -7.46
C LEU A 334 -4.46 0.47 -7.97
N ASP A 335 -5.73 0.21 -7.62
CA ASP A 335 -6.53 -0.90 -8.16
C ASP A 335 -7.13 -0.54 -9.54
N ASP A 336 -6.39 0.23 -10.35
CA ASP A 336 -6.80 0.72 -11.67
C ASP A 336 -5.55 1.06 -12.50
N PRO A 337 -5.08 0.13 -13.36
CA PRO A 337 -3.83 0.31 -14.11
C PRO A 337 -3.86 1.47 -15.10
N GLU A 338 -5.01 1.78 -15.70
CA GLU A 338 -5.15 2.88 -16.66
C GLU A 338 -4.99 4.22 -15.93
N LEU A 339 -5.69 4.38 -14.81
CA LEU A 339 -5.57 5.58 -13.97
C LEU A 339 -4.17 5.72 -13.36
N ALA A 340 -3.56 4.61 -12.96
CA ALA A 340 -2.17 4.61 -12.48
C ALA A 340 -1.24 5.17 -13.57
N ALA A 341 -1.37 4.71 -14.81
CA ALA A 341 -0.57 5.19 -15.93
C ALA A 341 -0.73 6.69 -16.20
N GLU A 342 -1.93 7.27 -15.99
CA GLU A 342 -2.16 8.72 -16.07
C GLU A 342 -1.39 9.52 -14.99
N LEU A 343 -1.15 8.90 -13.83
CA LEU A 343 -0.39 9.51 -12.74
C LEU A 343 1.13 9.45 -12.93
N ALA A 344 1.61 8.60 -13.84
CA ALA A 344 3.03 8.45 -14.12
C ALA A 344 3.66 9.74 -14.67
N GLY A 345 5.00 9.77 -14.66
CA GLY A 345 5.78 10.90 -15.16
C GLY A 345 6.20 11.87 -14.06
N TYR A 346 6.62 13.07 -14.42
CA TYR A 346 7.23 13.98 -13.44
C TYR A 346 6.19 14.78 -12.65
N ARG A 347 6.41 14.93 -11.35
CA ARG A 347 5.58 15.74 -10.45
C ARG A 347 6.44 16.68 -9.63
N ARG A 348 5.94 17.90 -9.45
CA ARG A 348 6.54 18.90 -8.56
C ARG A 348 6.21 18.54 -7.12
N VAL A 349 7.23 18.48 -6.28
CA VAL A 349 7.11 18.22 -4.84
C VAL A 349 7.61 19.46 -4.12
N ARG A 350 6.74 20.12 -3.34
CA ARG A 350 7.13 21.25 -2.50
C ARG A 350 7.87 20.74 -1.27
N THR A 351 9.05 21.29 -1.03
CA THR A 351 9.97 20.80 0.00
C THR A 351 10.16 21.75 1.15
N ALA A 352 10.08 23.05 0.90
CA ALA A 352 10.12 24.11 1.91
C ALA A 352 9.46 25.37 1.31
N PRO A 353 9.26 26.44 2.10
CA PRO A 353 8.72 27.69 1.58
C PRO A 353 9.49 28.20 0.34
N GLY A 354 8.76 28.44 -0.75
CA GLY A 354 9.33 28.87 -2.04
C GLY A 354 10.28 27.86 -2.71
N ARG A 355 10.38 26.61 -2.21
CA ARG A 355 11.29 25.58 -2.72
C ARG A 355 10.51 24.34 -3.15
N SER A 356 10.88 23.82 -4.30
CA SER A 356 10.36 22.56 -4.82
C SER A 356 11.44 21.75 -5.52
N THR A 357 11.25 20.44 -5.57
CA THR A 357 11.98 19.53 -6.44
C THR A 357 11.02 18.86 -7.42
N VAL A 358 11.56 18.10 -8.38
CA VAL A 358 10.79 17.29 -9.31
C VAL A 358 11.18 15.84 -9.11
N LEU A 359 10.19 14.98 -8.86
CA LEU A 359 10.37 13.53 -8.75
C LEU A 359 9.58 12.82 -9.86
N ARG A 360 10.07 11.66 -10.30
CA ARG A 360 9.34 10.80 -11.24
C ARG A 360 8.34 9.95 -10.47
N VAL A 361 7.12 9.82 -10.96
CA VAL A 361 6.09 8.90 -10.49
C VAL A 361 6.15 7.62 -11.32
N GLU A 362 6.16 6.49 -10.63
CA GLU A 362 6.15 5.13 -11.15
C GLU A 362 4.96 4.34 -10.58
N THR A 363 4.52 3.35 -11.33
CA THR A 363 3.30 2.56 -11.12
C THR A 363 3.60 1.08 -11.22
#